data_AF-A0A348NL82-F1
#
_entry.id   AF-A0A348NL82-F1
#
_cell.length_a   1.000
_cell.length_b   1.000
_cell.length_c   1.000
_cell.angle_alpha   90.00
_cell.angle_beta   90.00
_cell.angle_gamma   90.00
#
_symmetry.space_group_name_H-M   'P 1'
#
loop_
_entity.id
_entity.type
_entity.pdbx_description
1 polymer ?
#
loop_
_entity_poly.entity_id
_entity_poly.type
_entity_poly.pdbx_seq_one_letter_code
_entity_poly.pdbx_strand_id
1 'polypeptide(L)'
;MKRDQSRLITAIILIVVGALLLADRLGWIDFTLFFAGWWTLFLIIPGVYSIAKNGVQVGNALLVVIGGIFLLQAWNLNLSSYLLPIALVLFGVVMLARKK
;
A
#
# COMPACT_ATOMS: atom_id res chain seq x y z
N MET A 1 23.32 -24.92 -10.83
CA MET A 1 23.35 -23.54 -11.35
C MET A 1 21.98 -22.91 -11.08
N LYS A 2 21.83 -22.07 -10.04
CA LYS A 2 20.53 -21.49 -9.60
C LYS A 2 20.47 -19.96 -9.77
N ARG A 3 21.37 -19.36 -10.57
CA ARG A 3 21.57 -17.91 -10.67
C ARG A 3 20.80 -17.21 -11.79
N ASP A 4 20.17 -17.94 -12.70
CA ASP A 4 19.53 -17.32 -13.88
C ASP A 4 18.02 -17.10 -13.74
N GLN A 5 17.34 -17.84 -12.87
CA GLN A 5 15.89 -17.69 -12.68
C GLN A 5 15.50 -16.30 -12.17
N SER A 6 16.27 -15.73 -11.24
CA SER A 6 16.02 -14.38 -10.71
C SER A 6 16.23 -13.30 -11.79
N ARG A 7 17.21 -13.48 -12.68
CA ARG A 7 17.43 -12.57 -13.83
C ARG A 7 16.30 -12.66 -14.84
N LEU A 8 15.81 -13.87 -15.12
CA LEU A 8 14.72 -14.12 -16.06
C LEU A 8 13.40 -13.53 -15.52
N ILE A 9 13.10 -13.73 -14.24
CA ILE A 9 11.95 -13.12 -13.56
C ILE A 9 12.05 -11.59 -13.59
N THR A 10 13.22 -11.03 -13.27
CA THR A 10 13.44 -9.58 -13.30
C THR A 10 13.30 -9.00 -14.71
N ALA A 11 13.81 -9.71 -15.73
CA ALA A 11 13.69 -9.32 -17.13
C ALA A 11 12.22 -9.34 -17.60
N ILE A 12 11.46 -10.39 -17.24
CA ILE A 12 10.03 -10.48 -17.55
C ILE A 12 9.26 -9.33 -16.88
N ILE A 13 9.52 -9.05 -15.60
CA ILE A 13 8.89 -7.94 -14.89
C ILE A 13 9.18 -6.61 -15.59
N LEU A 14 10.44 -6.36 -15.96
CA LEU A 14 10.84 -5.14 -16.68
C LEU A 14 10.15 -5.01 -18.04
N ILE A 15 10.04 -6.10 -18.80
CA ILE A 15 9.38 -6.10 -20.12
C ILE A 15 7.88 -5.80 -19.95
N VAL A 16 7.21 -6.44 -18.99
CA VAL A 16 5.77 -6.22 -18.74
C VAL A 16 5.51 -4.79 -18.26
N VAL A 17 6.29 -4.30 -17.31
CA VAL A 17 6.22 -2.92 -16.81
C VAL A 17 6.45 -1.92 -17.95
N GLY A 18 7.47 -2.13 -18.78
CA GLY A 18 7.77 -1.28 -19.93
C GLY A 18 6.66 -1.30 -20.99
N ALA A 19 6.08 -2.46 -21.28
CA ALA A 19 4.96 -2.60 -22.23
C ALA A 19 3.69 -1.90 -21.74
N LEU A 20 3.38 -1.99 -20.44
CA LEU A 20 2.26 -1.29 -19.82
C LEU A 20 2.44 0.23 -19.87
N LEU A 21 3.66 0.73 -19.62
CA LEU A 21 3.98 2.15 -19.79
C LEU A 21 3.87 2.62 -21.25
N LEU A 22 4.27 1.77 -22.21
CA LEU A 22 4.14 2.08 -23.63
C LEU A 22 2.67 2.12 -24.07
N ALA A 23 1.87 1.16 -23.60
CA ALA A 23 0.43 1.09 -23.87
C ALA A 23 -0.33 2.29 -23.30
N ASP A 24 0.10 2.79 -22.13
CA ASP A 24 -0.39 4.05 -21.54
C ASP A 24 -0.09 5.26 -22.42
N ARG A 25 1.14 5.39 -22.91
CA ARG A 25 1.51 6.49 -23.83
C ARG A 25 0.84 6.41 -25.20
N LEU A 26 0.45 5.21 -25.63
CA LEU A 26 -0.31 4.97 -26.85
C LEU A 26 -1.82 5.21 -26.66
N GLY A 27 -2.27 5.51 -25.43
CA GLY A 27 -3.67 5.76 -25.11
C GLY A 27 -4.57 4.53 -25.19
N TRP A 28 -3.98 3.33 -25.17
CA TRP A 28 -4.74 2.07 -25.20
C TRP A 28 -5.31 1.70 -23.83
N ILE A 29 -4.64 2.11 -22.76
CA ILE A 29 -5.00 1.83 -21.37
C ILE A 29 -4.53 3.02 -20.52
N ASP A 30 -5.37 3.65 -19.70
CA ASP A 30 -4.88 4.62 -18.70
C ASP A 30 -4.19 3.86 -17.55
N PHE A 31 -2.87 3.70 -17.63
CA PHE A 31 -2.07 2.93 -16.67
C PHE A 31 -1.03 3.80 -15.98
N THR A 32 -1.40 4.31 -14.80
CA THR A 32 -0.47 5.01 -13.90
C THR A 32 0.27 4.02 -13.00
N LEU A 33 1.46 3.58 -13.44
CA LEU A 33 2.33 2.67 -12.67
C LEU A 33 2.71 3.24 -11.29
N PHE A 34 2.67 4.56 -11.16
CA PHE A 34 2.93 5.31 -9.95
C PHE A 34 1.77 6.29 -9.69
N PHE A 35 0.61 5.77 -9.30
CA PHE A 35 -0.49 6.60 -8.83
C PHE A 35 -0.05 7.42 -7.60
N ALA A 36 -0.70 8.56 -7.37
CA ALA A 36 -0.36 9.43 -6.25
C ALA A 36 -0.46 8.64 -4.93
N GLY A 37 0.66 8.55 -4.19
CA GLY A 37 0.71 7.79 -2.93
C GLY A 37 1.07 6.32 -3.05
N TRP A 38 1.48 5.81 -4.22
CA TRP A 38 1.90 4.41 -4.40
C TRP A 38 2.97 3.94 -3.40
N TRP A 39 3.88 4.83 -2.97
CA TRP A 39 4.93 4.52 -2.01
C TRP A 39 4.38 4.08 -0.64
N THR A 40 3.17 4.49 -0.30
CA THR A 40 2.51 4.11 0.96
C THR A 40 2.17 2.63 1.02
N LEU A 41 2.09 1.95 -0.13
CA LEU A 41 1.95 0.50 -0.19
C LEU A 41 3.13 -0.22 0.49
N PHE A 42 4.34 0.36 0.49
CA PHE A 42 5.46 -0.20 1.25
C PHE A 42 5.24 -0.19 2.76
N LEU A 43 4.34 0.64 3.29
CA LEU A 43 3.94 0.66 4.70
C LEU A 43 2.73 -0.25 4.94
N ILE A 44 1.73 -0.18 4.06
CA ILE A 44 0.48 -0.92 4.18
C ILE A 44 0.72 -2.44 4.01
N ILE A 45 1.46 -2.86 2.99
CA ILE A 45 1.67 -4.28 2.68
C ILE A 45 2.31 -5.06 3.85
N PRO A 46 3.47 -4.65 4.41
CA PRO A 46 4.04 -5.37 5.56
C PRO A 46 3.17 -5.24 6.82
N GLY A 47 2.46 -4.12 7.00
CA GLY A 47 1.53 -3.94 8.10
C GLY A 47 0.35 -4.93 8.04
N VAL A 48 -0.32 -5.03 6.89
CA VAL A 48 -1.42 -5.97 6.65
C VAL A 48 -0.93 -7.42 6.71
N TYR A 49 0.22 -7.71 6.13
CA TYR A 49 0.83 -9.05 6.20
C TYR A 49 1.13 -9.46 7.65
N SER A 50 1.63 -8.54 8.47
CA SER A 50 1.88 -8.79 9.88
C SER A 50 0.57 -8.96 10.68
N ILE A 51 -0.49 -8.22 10.34
CA ILE A 51 -1.82 -8.40 10.96
C ILE A 51 -2.41 -9.78 10.61
N ALA A 52 -2.31 -10.20 9.35
CA ALA A 52 -2.81 -11.49 8.90
C ALA A 52 -2.08 -12.67 9.56
N LYS A 53 -0.78 -12.51 9.84
CA LYS A 53 0.06 -13.58 10.42
C LYS A 53 0.09 -13.59 11.94
N ASN A 54 0.20 -12.42 12.58
CA ASN A 54 0.46 -12.26 14.01
C ASN A 54 -0.72 -11.64 14.78
N GLY A 55 -1.82 -11.34 14.10
CA GLY A 55 -2.96 -10.62 14.65
C GLY A 55 -2.74 -9.10 14.74
N VAL A 56 -3.77 -8.40 15.20
CA VAL A 56 -3.74 -6.93 15.31
C VAL A 56 -2.84 -6.53 16.48
N GLN A 57 -1.65 -6.04 16.17
CA GLN A 57 -0.72 -5.44 17.14
C GLN A 57 -0.66 -3.92 16.91
N VAL A 58 -0.44 -3.15 17.97
CA VAL A 58 -0.43 -1.68 17.92
C VAL A 58 0.53 -1.15 16.86
N GLY A 59 1.75 -1.68 16.76
CA GLY A 59 2.74 -1.23 15.76
C GLY A 59 2.32 -1.52 14.32
N ASN A 60 1.79 -2.71 14.05
CA ASN A 60 1.36 -3.12 12.70
C ASN A 60 0.11 -2.36 12.28
N ALA A 61 -0.81 -2.13 13.22
CA ALA A 61 -2.00 -1.32 13.00
C ALA A 61 -1.65 0.13 12.70
N LEU A 62 -0.74 0.74 13.48
CA LEU A 62 -0.27 2.10 13.23
C LEU A 62 0.39 2.21 11.84
N LEU A 63 1.19 1.24 11.44
CA LEU A 63 1.81 1.19 10.10
C LEU A 63 0.77 1.22 8.98
N VAL A 64 -0.28 0.40 9.08
CA VAL A 64 -1.37 0.37 8.09
C VAL A 64 -2.15 1.68 8.09
N VAL A 65 -2.45 2.25 9.27
CA VAL A 65 -3.21 3.50 9.37
C VAL A 65 -2.43 4.68 8.81
N ILE A 66 -1.15 4.81 9.17
CA ILE A 66 -0.28 5.89 8.65
C ILE A 66 -0.15 5.77 7.12
N GLY A 67 0.05 4.56 6.60
CA GLY A 67 0.08 4.31 5.17
C GLY A 67 -1.23 4.69 4.48
N GLY A 68 -2.38 4.33 5.07
CA GLY A 68 -3.70 4.68 4.57
C GLY A 68 -3.96 6.19 4.54
N ILE A 69 -3.55 6.92 5.57
CA ILE A 69 -3.68 8.39 5.63
C ILE A 69 -2.88 9.05 4.50
N PHE A 70 -1.63 8.64 4.30
CA PHE A 70 -0.81 9.19 3.23
C PHE A 70 -1.33 8.83 1.84
N LEU A 71 -1.94 7.65 1.68
CA LEU A 71 -2.57 7.27 0.42
C LEU A 71 -3.77 8.18 0.12
N LEU A 72 -4.63 8.42 1.12
CA LEU A 72 -5.79 9.30 1.00
C LEU A 72 -5.40 10.77 0.78
N GLN A 73 -4.32 11.25 1.42
CA GLN A 73 -3.76 12.57 1.14
C GLN A 73 -3.32 12.71 -0.30
N ALA A 74 -2.63 11.69 -0.82
CA ALA A 74 -2.12 11.74 -2.17
C ALA A 74 -3.23 11.77 -3.23
N TRP A 75 -4.43 11.30 -2.89
CA TRP A 75 -5.62 11.38 -3.76
C TRP A 75 -6.40 12.69 -3.61
N ASN A 76 -5.85 13.66 -2.87
CA ASN A 76 -6.42 15.00 -2.66
C ASN A 76 -7.86 14.97 -2.09
N LEU A 77 -8.22 13.90 -1.37
CA LEU A 77 -9.49 13.82 -0.67
C LEU A 77 -9.40 14.70 0.58
N ASN A 78 -10.31 15.67 0.71
CA ASN A 78 -10.37 16.63 1.82
C ASN A 78 -10.38 15.90 3.18
N LEU A 79 -9.21 15.84 3.84
CA LEU A 79 -9.00 15.09 5.09
C LEU A 79 -9.81 15.62 6.28
N SER A 80 -10.34 16.84 6.19
CA SER A 80 -11.20 17.44 7.21
C SER A 80 -12.42 16.58 7.53
N SER A 81 -12.97 15.85 6.55
CA SER A 81 -14.14 14.97 6.76
C SER A 81 -13.77 13.58 7.28
N TYR A 82 -12.52 13.15 7.10
CA TYR A 82 -12.07 11.79 7.44
C TYR A 82 -11.31 11.72 8.77
N LEU A 83 -10.88 12.86 9.32
CA LEU A 83 -10.23 12.94 10.64
C LEU A 83 -11.04 12.27 11.75
N LEU A 84 -12.36 12.47 11.77
CA LEU A 84 -13.25 11.93 12.80
C LEU A 84 -13.46 10.40 12.66
N PRO A 85 -13.76 9.86 11.46
CA PRO A 85 -13.73 8.41 11.21
C PRO A 85 -12.39 7.74 11.55
N ILE A 86 -11.27 8.37 11.17
CA ILE A 86 -9.92 7.83 11.41
C ILE A 86 -9.59 7.82 12.90
N ALA A 87 -9.93 8.88 13.63
CA ALA A 87 -9.79 8.93 15.08
C ALA A 87 -10.61 7.84 15.77
N LEU A 88 -11.83 7.58 15.31
CA LEU A 88 -12.68 6.50 15.82
C LEU A 88 -12.11 5.11 15.54
N VAL A 89 -11.62 4.85 14.32
CA VAL A 89 -10.96 3.59 13.97
C VAL A 89 -9.69 3.39 14.79
N LEU A 90 -8.85 4.41 14.93
CA LEU A 90 -7.66 4.37 15.78
C LEU A 90 -8.02 4.09 17.25
N PHE A 91 -9.05 4.76 17.77
CA PHE A 91 -9.50 4.56 19.13
C PHE A 91 -10.04 3.14 19.34
N GLY A 92 -10.83 2.62 18.40
CA GLY A 92 -11.34 1.25 18.42
C GLY A 92 -10.24 0.21 18.33
N VAL A 93 -9.23 0.41 17.47
CA VAL A 93 -8.08 -0.48 17.34
C VAL A 93 -7.19 -0.45 18.59
N VAL A 94 -6.96 0.72 19.19
CA VAL A 94 -6.25 0.84 20.48
C VAL A 94 -7.02 0.11 21.59
N MET A 95 -8.35 0.21 21.58
CA MET A 95 -9.20 -0.46 22.58
C MET A 95 -9.18 -1.98 22.42
N LEU A 96 -9.16 -2.50 21.19
CA LEU A 96 -9.02 -3.92 20.88
C LEU A 96 -7.62 -4.47 21.15
N ALA A 97 -6.57 -3.69 20.86
CA ALA A 97 -5.18 -4.05 21.12
C ALA A 97 -4.84 -4.03 22.61
N ARG A 98 -5.65 -3.34 23.43
CA ARG A 98 -5.57 -3.40 24.89
C ARG A 98 -6.27 -4.67 25.40
N LYS A 99 -5.75 -5.83 25.02
CA LYS A 99 -6.08 -7.09 25.70
C LYS A 99 -5.13 -7.26 26.89
N LYS A 100 -5.77 -7.43 28.05
CA LYS A 100 -5.27 -7.83 29.37
C LYS A 100 -4.03 -8.72 29.35
#